data_AF-A0A812PY19-F1
#
_entry.id   AF-A0A812PY19-F1
#
_cell.length_a   1.000
_cell.length_b   1.000
_cell.length_c   1.000
_cell.angle_alpha   90.00
_cell.angle_beta   90.00
_cell.angle_gamma   90.00
#
_symmetry.space_group_name_H-M   'P 1'
#
loop_
_entity.id
_entity.type
_entity.pdbx_description
1 polymer ?
#
loop_
_entity_poly.entity_id
_entity_poly.type
_entity_poly.pdbx_seq_one_letter_code
_entity_poly.pdbx_strand_id
1 'polypeptide(L)'
;MQKLQGLFPEWRRLLQTENTARSERFKELHSELAGELEQLSLDLDDIHATISMVEGNRGTFQISDAELASRRRFVTESRQTLEQLQKDMRGPQTRAKLESDQKALLSSAASSARAREERQSRAVQDNQAFLDRQRQQQAQLMARQDEDLTELSLSAQRLGNTAQILNVELKEQQKLLEELDEDIDKEAEKLNFVMKRMGKLLKTSDSKQLCLIIGLSCLVAFLLFLLINT
;
A
#
# COMPACT_ATOMS: atom_id res chain seq x y z
N MET A 1 41.62 4.71 -51.33
CA MET A 1 42.76 5.39 -50.66
C MET A 1 42.37 6.66 -49.88
N GLN A 2 41.86 7.72 -50.51
CA GLN A 2 41.53 8.98 -49.79
C GLN A 2 40.48 8.80 -48.68
N LYS A 3 39.47 7.94 -48.90
CA LYS A 3 38.47 7.58 -47.88
C LYS A 3 39.11 7.01 -46.60
N LEU A 4 40.07 6.08 -46.75
CA LEU A 4 40.79 5.46 -45.63
C LEU A 4 41.64 6.48 -44.84
N GLN A 5 42.19 7.49 -45.52
CA GLN A 5 42.97 8.55 -44.87
C GLN A 5 42.12 9.43 -43.92
N GLY A 6 40.81 9.54 -44.18
CA GLY A 6 39.87 10.24 -43.28
C GLY A 6 39.33 9.35 -42.15
N LEU A 7 38.97 8.11 -42.46
CA LEU A 7 38.33 7.19 -41.50
C LEU A 7 39.28 6.64 -40.45
N PHE A 8 40.54 6.36 -40.82
CA PHE A 8 41.48 5.68 -39.93
C PHE A 8 41.95 6.53 -38.72
N PRO A 9 42.24 7.84 -38.85
CA PRO A 9 42.52 8.70 -37.70
C PRO A 9 41.37 8.77 -36.71
N GLU A 10 40.12 8.84 -37.22
CA GLU A 10 38.94 8.83 -36.38
C GLU A 10 38.79 7.51 -35.64
N TRP A 11 38.98 6.38 -36.33
CA TRP A 11 38.96 5.06 -35.72
C TRP A 11 40.01 4.92 -34.61
N ARG A 12 41.24 5.37 -34.87
CA ARG A 12 42.32 5.34 -33.87
C ARG A 12 42.00 6.21 -32.66
N ARG A 13 41.38 7.38 -32.86
CA ARG A 13 40.88 8.22 -31.77
C ARG A 13 39.84 7.48 -30.94
N LEU A 14 38.80 6.93 -31.58
CA LEU A 14 37.72 6.22 -30.90
C LEU A 14 38.22 4.99 -30.13
N LEU A 15 39.19 4.24 -30.70
CA LEU A 15 39.84 3.11 -30.04
C LEU A 15 40.47 3.49 -28.69
N GLN A 16 41.05 4.70 -28.61
CA GLN A 16 41.75 5.17 -27.41
C GLN A 16 40.80 5.87 -26.43
N THR A 17 39.80 6.61 -26.92
CA THR A 17 38.98 7.49 -26.08
C THR A 17 37.72 6.84 -25.54
N GLU A 18 37.14 5.87 -26.26
CA GLU A 18 35.83 5.30 -25.93
C GLU A 18 35.93 3.85 -25.45
N ASN A 19 34.86 3.37 -24.80
CA ASN A 19 34.69 1.94 -24.57
C ASN A 19 34.20 1.30 -25.88
N THR A 20 35.09 0.56 -26.52
CA THR A 20 34.88 -0.06 -27.84
C THR A 20 33.70 -1.01 -27.87
N ALA A 21 33.34 -1.61 -26.73
CA ALA A 21 32.22 -2.54 -26.64
C ALA A 21 30.86 -1.84 -26.44
N ARG A 22 30.83 -0.58 -25.97
CA ARG A 22 29.60 0.25 -25.86
C ARG A 22 29.37 1.18 -27.04
N SER A 23 30.43 1.66 -27.66
CA SER A 23 30.33 2.66 -28.72
C SER A 23 29.87 2.01 -30.03
N GLU A 24 28.63 2.28 -30.42
CA GLU A 24 28.09 1.84 -31.72
C GLU A 24 28.86 2.47 -32.88
N ARG A 25 29.21 3.76 -32.77
CA ARG A 25 30.02 4.47 -33.76
C ARG A 25 31.38 3.80 -33.99
N PHE A 26 32.03 3.33 -32.92
CA PHE A 26 33.29 2.59 -33.07
C PHE A 26 33.09 1.27 -33.79
N LYS A 27 32.03 0.50 -33.47
CA LYS A 27 31.73 -0.79 -34.10
C LYS A 27 31.42 -0.63 -35.58
N GLU A 28 30.56 0.32 -35.92
CA GLU A 28 30.22 0.67 -37.31
C GLU A 28 31.47 1.06 -38.09
N LEU A 29 32.26 2.01 -37.57
CA LEU A 29 33.47 2.47 -38.22
C LEU A 29 34.55 1.37 -38.36
N HIS A 30 34.68 0.51 -37.35
CA HIS A 30 35.60 -0.63 -37.40
C HIS A 30 35.18 -1.66 -38.45
N SER A 31 33.88 -1.94 -38.58
CA SER A 31 33.35 -2.83 -39.62
C SER A 31 33.46 -2.21 -41.01
N GLU A 32 33.16 -0.92 -41.17
CA GLU A 32 33.29 -0.21 -42.43
C GLU A 32 34.75 -0.21 -42.91
N LEU A 33 35.69 0.16 -42.03
CA LEU A 33 37.12 0.13 -42.35
C LEU A 33 37.59 -1.28 -42.71
N ALA A 34 37.15 -2.31 -42.00
CA ALA A 34 37.55 -3.69 -42.31
C ALA A 34 37.10 -4.11 -43.71
N GLY A 35 35.85 -3.80 -44.07
CA GLY A 35 35.31 -4.09 -45.40
C GLY A 35 36.00 -3.31 -46.52
N GLU A 36 36.24 -2.01 -46.31
CA GLU A 36 36.93 -1.16 -47.29
C GLU A 36 38.39 -1.57 -47.51
N LEU A 37 39.10 -2.01 -46.46
CA LEU A 37 40.47 -2.54 -46.58
C LEU A 37 40.50 -3.85 -47.37
N GLU A 38 39.52 -4.73 -47.16
CA GLU A 38 39.40 -5.99 -47.87
C GLU A 38 39.08 -5.78 -49.36
N GLN A 39 38.10 -4.92 -49.66
CA GLN A 39 37.76 -4.57 -51.03
C GLN A 39 38.93 -3.94 -51.77
N LEU A 40 39.64 -2.98 -51.16
CA LEU A 40 40.79 -2.34 -51.81
C LEU A 40 41.95 -3.32 -52.02
N SER A 41 42.11 -4.33 -51.16
CA SER A 41 43.09 -5.39 -51.36
C SER A 41 42.80 -6.19 -52.63
N LEU A 42 41.52 -6.57 -52.84
CA LEU A 42 41.08 -7.29 -54.04
C LEU A 42 41.27 -6.43 -55.29
N ASP A 43 40.87 -5.16 -55.25
CA ASP A 43 41.07 -4.22 -56.37
C ASP A 43 42.56 -4.13 -56.76
N LEU A 44 43.48 -4.12 -55.78
CA LEU A 44 44.92 -4.10 -56.05
C LEU A 44 45.45 -5.44 -56.60
N ASP A 45 44.84 -6.58 -56.25
CA ASP A 45 45.11 -7.89 -56.86
C ASP A 45 44.73 -7.89 -58.34
N ASP A 46 43.55 -7.37 -58.67
CA ASP A 46 43.06 -7.28 -60.04
C ASP A 46 43.90 -6.32 -60.90
N ILE A 47 44.28 -5.16 -60.34
CA ILE A 47 45.16 -4.20 -61.02
C ILE A 47 46.54 -4.83 -61.25
N HIS A 48 47.09 -5.56 -60.27
CA HIS A 48 48.37 -6.25 -60.41
C HIS A 48 48.33 -7.33 -61.51
N ALA A 49 47.25 -8.12 -61.56
CA ALA A 49 47.03 -9.11 -62.61
C ALA A 49 46.93 -8.46 -63.99
N THR A 50 46.22 -7.33 -64.09
CA THR A 50 46.09 -6.56 -65.33
C THR A 50 47.44 -6.02 -65.81
N ILE A 51 48.28 -5.51 -64.90
CA ILE A 51 49.65 -5.07 -65.23
C ILE A 51 50.46 -6.24 -65.77
N SER A 52 50.40 -7.40 -65.11
CA SER A 52 51.14 -8.60 -65.52
C SER A 52 50.69 -9.11 -66.91
N MET A 53 49.39 -9.05 -67.21
CA MET A 53 48.84 -9.40 -68.53
C MET A 53 49.34 -8.46 -69.62
N VAL A 54 49.34 -7.15 -69.36
CA VAL A 54 49.84 -6.14 -70.31
C VAL A 54 51.34 -6.34 -70.57
N GLU A 55 52.12 -6.65 -69.53
CA GLU A 55 53.55 -6.95 -69.67
C GLU A 55 53.81 -8.18 -70.54
N GLY A 56 52.97 -9.22 -70.41
CA GLY A 56 53.05 -10.43 -71.25
C GLY A 56 52.61 -10.22 -72.70
N ASN A 57 51.90 -9.13 -73.02
CA ASN A 57 51.35 -8.89 -74.36
C ASN A 57 51.61 -7.46 -74.88
N ARG A 58 52.89 -7.05 -74.86
CA ARG A 58 53.33 -5.70 -75.30
C ARG A 58 52.98 -5.35 -76.75
N GLY A 59 52.79 -6.34 -77.63
CA GLY A 59 52.43 -6.11 -79.02
C GLY A 59 50.99 -5.61 -79.23
N THR A 60 50.08 -5.94 -78.32
CA THR A 60 48.67 -5.53 -78.38
C THR A 60 48.43 -4.20 -77.65
N PHE A 61 49.22 -3.90 -76.62
CA PHE A 61 49.04 -2.70 -75.78
C PHE A 61 50.18 -1.71 -75.97
N GLN A 62 49.88 -0.52 -76.51
CA GLN A 62 50.85 0.56 -76.71
C GLN A 62 51.09 1.36 -75.40
N ILE A 63 51.64 0.70 -74.37
CA ILE A 63 51.96 1.33 -73.07
C ILE A 63 53.49 1.35 -72.89
N SER A 64 54.03 2.51 -72.48
CA SER A 64 55.46 2.69 -72.26
C SER A 64 55.96 1.99 -70.99
N ASP A 65 57.24 1.64 -70.97
CA ASP A 65 57.88 1.01 -69.81
C ASP A 65 57.89 1.91 -68.57
N ALA A 66 58.04 3.22 -68.79
CA ALA A 66 57.97 4.22 -67.72
C ALA A 66 56.59 4.24 -67.05
N GLU A 67 55.52 4.12 -67.85
CA GLU A 67 54.14 4.08 -67.35
C GLU A 67 53.86 2.79 -66.57
N LEU A 68 54.29 1.62 -67.07
CA LEU A 68 54.14 0.36 -66.33
C LEU A 68 54.95 0.35 -65.03
N ALA A 69 56.17 0.91 -65.04
CA ALA A 69 56.97 1.06 -63.82
C ALA A 69 56.27 1.96 -62.79
N SER A 70 55.63 3.04 -63.23
CA SER A 70 54.81 3.92 -62.38
C SER A 70 53.63 3.17 -61.76
N ARG A 71 52.87 2.42 -62.57
CA ARG A 71 51.73 1.61 -62.11
C ARG A 71 52.14 0.52 -61.11
N ARG A 72 53.24 -0.18 -61.38
CA ARG A 72 53.79 -1.19 -60.46
C ARG A 72 54.18 -0.57 -59.12
N ARG A 73 54.81 0.61 -59.15
CA ARG A 73 55.17 1.36 -57.94
C ARG A 73 53.94 1.74 -57.14
N PHE A 74 52.92 2.30 -57.79
CA PHE A 74 51.65 2.65 -57.14
C PHE A 74 50.99 1.46 -56.45
N VAL A 75 50.90 0.30 -57.12
CA VAL A 75 50.34 -0.92 -56.53
C VAL A 75 51.15 -1.38 -55.32
N THR A 76 52.48 -1.34 -55.42
CA THR A 76 53.37 -1.76 -54.33
C THR A 76 53.22 -0.86 -53.10
N GLU A 77 53.26 0.46 -53.29
CA GLU A 77 53.07 1.46 -52.22
C GLU A 77 51.68 1.35 -51.58
N SER A 78 50.66 1.13 -52.41
CA SER A 78 49.28 0.98 -51.95
C SER A 78 49.07 -0.29 -51.12
N ARG A 79 49.70 -1.41 -51.51
CA ARG A 79 49.69 -2.66 -50.73
C ARG A 79 50.37 -2.50 -49.39
N GLN A 80 51.56 -1.92 -49.37
CA GLN A 80 52.29 -1.68 -48.11
C GLN A 80 51.47 -0.82 -47.14
N THR A 81 50.78 0.19 -47.66
CA THR A 81 49.88 1.03 -46.86
C THR A 81 48.71 0.22 -46.30
N LEU A 82 48.02 -0.58 -47.13
CA LEU A 82 46.92 -1.43 -46.68
C LEU A 82 47.34 -2.45 -45.62
N GLU A 83 48.49 -3.11 -45.83
CA GLU A 83 49.04 -4.08 -44.88
C GLU A 83 49.32 -3.43 -43.51
N GLN A 84 49.86 -2.21 -43.50
CA GLN A 84 50.10 -1.48 -42.26
C GLN A 84 48.80 -1.12 -41.54
N LEU A 85 47.79 -0.63 -42.26
CA LEU A 85 46.48 -0.29 -41.68
C LEU A 85 45.77 -1.54 -41.14
N GLN A 86 45.83 -2.64 -41.88
CA GLN A 86 45.25 -3.91 -41.48
C GLN A 86 45.97 -4.49 -40.25
N LYS A 87 47.30 -4.35 -40.18
CA LYS A 87 48.11 -4.73 -39.02
C LYS A 87 47.77 -3.91 -37.78
N ASP A 88 47.52 -2.62 -37.93
CA ASP A 88 47.11 -1.76 -36.82
C ASP A 88 45.70 -2.14 -36.31
N MET A 89 44.76 -2.42 -37.21
CA MET A 89 43.41 -2.87 -36.83
C MET A 89 43.39 -4.26 -36.19
N ARG A 90 44.18 -5.20 -36.70
CA ARG A 90 44.27 -6.57 -36.17
C ARG A 90 45.38 -6.74 -35.12
N GLY A 91 46.03 -5.64 -34.76
CA GLY A 91 47.20 -5.62 -33.91
C GLY A 91 46.86 -6.03 -32.47
N PRO A 92 47.89 -6.46 -31.70
CA PRO A 92 47.70 -6.90 -30.32
C PRO A 92 47.12 -5.81 -29.42
N GLN A 93 47.47 -4.53 -29.65
CA GLN A 93 46.96 -3.40 -28.88
C GLN A 93 45.44 -3.21 -29.06
N THR A 94 44.98 -3.24 -30.30
CA THR A 94 43.55 -3.13 -30.64
C THR A 94 42.77 -4.29 -30.03
N ARG A 95 43.24 -5.52 -30.21
CA ARG A 95 42.59 -6.71 -29.64
C ARG A 95 42.53 -6.67 -28.11
N ALA A 96 43.63 -6.32 -27.45
CA ALA A 96 43.69 -6.20 -26.00
C ALA A 96 42.70 -5.13 -25.48
N LYS A 97 42.57 -4.00 -26.18
CA LYS A 97 41.62 -2.94 -25.82
C LYS A 97 40.17 -3.42 -25.97
N LEU A 98 39.83 -4.07 -27.09
CA LEU A 98 38.49 -4.64 -27.33
C LEU A 98 38.12 -5.69 -26.26
N GLU A 99 39.04 -6.60 -25.96
CA GLU A 99 38.82 -7.65 -24.96
C GLU A 99 38.67 -7.06 -23.55
N SER A 100 39.52 -6.10 -23.18
CA SER A 100 39.44 -5.40 -21.90
C SER A 100 38.10 -4.69 -21.73
N ASP A 101 37.66 -3.95 -22.76
CA ASP A 101 36.41 -3.20 -22.74
C ASP A 101 35.20 -4.15 -22.66
N GLN A 102 35.23 -5.26 -23.40
CA GLN A 102 34.18 -6.29 -23.37
C GLN A 102 34.11 -6.97 -21.99
N LYS A 103 35.26 -7.31 -21.40
CA LYS A 103 35.33 -7.90 -20.05
C LYS A 103 34.78 -6.94 -19.00
N ALA A 104 35.09 -5.64 -19.10
CA ALA A 104 34.57 -4.62 -18.20
C ALA A 104 33.04 -4.51 -18.28
N LEU A 105 32.44 -4.68 -19.46
CA LEU A 105 30.99 -4.73 -19.60
C LEU A 105 30.37 -5.94 -18.94
N LEU A 106 30.91 -7.13 -19.21
CA LEU A 106 30.41 -8.36 -18.62
C LEU A 106 30.53 -8.34 -17.09
N SER A 107 31.63 -7.83 -16.55
CA SER A 107 31.81 -7.70 -15.09
C SER A 107 30.83 -6.69 -14.48
N SER A 108 30.60 -5.55 -15.15
CA SER A 108 29.63 -4.56 -14.67
C SER A 108 28.20 -5.13 -14.66
N ALA A 109 27.79 -5.81 -15.74
CA ALA A 109 26.49 -6.47 -15.82
C ALA A 109 26.32 -7.54 -14.73
N ALA A 110 27.34 -8.37 -14.49
CA ALA A 110 27.32 -9.38 -13.44
C ALA A 110 27.19 -8.76 -12.03
N SER A 111 27.91 -7.66 -11.77
CA SER A 111 27.80 -6.95 -10.48
C SER A 111 26.42 -6.34 -10.26
N SER A 112 25.81 -5.76 -11.30
CA SER A 112 24.45 -5.22 -11.23
C SER A 112 23.41 -6.31 -11.02
N ALA A 113 23.58 -7.48 -11.66
CA ALA A 113 22.69 -8.63 -11.47
C ALA A 113 22.74 -9.13 -10.02
N ARG A 114 23.94 -9.33 -9.46
CA ARG A 114 24.12 -9.74 -8.05
C ARG A 114 23.52 -8.73 -7.08
N ALA A 115 23.75 -7.43 -7.29
CA ALA A 115 23.18 -6.39 -6.44
C ALA A 115 21.64 -6.37 -6.47
N ARG A 116 21.04 -6.69 -7.63
CA ARG A 116 19.58 -6.81 -7.77
C ARG A 116 19.04 -8.03 -7.02
N GLU A 117 19.72 -9.17 -7.14
CA GLU A 117 19.37 -10.41 -6.45
C GLU A 117 19.45 -10.25 -4.92
N GLU A 118 20.52 -9.63 -4.41
CA GLU A 118 20.67 -9.32 -2.98
C GLU A 118 19.54 -8.41 -2.48
N ARG A 119 19.19 -7.34 -3.21
CA ARG A 119 18.05 -6.48 -2.83
C ARG A 119 16.74 -7.24 -2.79
N GLN A 120 16.50 -8.12 -3.76
CA GLN A 120 15.28 -8.92 -3.81
C GLN A 120 15.22 -9.92 -2.65
N SER A 121 16.33 -10.58 -2.32
CA SER A 121 16.40 -11.49 -1.17
C SER A 121 16.13 -10.79 0.16
N ARG A 122 16.65 -9.57 0.36
CA ARG A 122 16.39 -8.76 1.56
C ARG A 122 14.93 -8.34 1.65
N ALA A 123 14.33 -7.90 0.54
CA ALA A 123 12.92 -7.54 0.50
C ALA A 123 12.00 -8.73 0.83
N VAL A 124 12.34 -9.93 0.38
CA VAL A 124 11.60 -11.16 0.73
C VAL A 124 11.73 -11.48 2.22
N GLN A 125 12.95 -11.40 2.78
CA GLN A 125 13.18 -11.64 4.21
C GLN A 125 12.43 -10.63 5.09
N ASP A 126 12.47 -9.35 4.73
CA ASP A 126 11.78 -8.28 5.47
C ASP A 126 10.25 -8.47 5.44
N ASN A 127 9.71 -8.84 4.28
CA ASN A 127 8.28 -9.12 4.14
C ASN A 127 7.87 -10.35 4.98
N GLN A 128 8.67 -11.41 4.98
CA GLN A 128 8.40 -12.58 5.79
C GLN A 128 8.44 -12.25 7.30
N ALA A 129 9.44 -11.50 7.75
CA ALA A 129 9.52 -11.03 9.14
C ALA A 129 8.36 -10.08 9.51
N PHE A 130 7.83 -9.30 8.58
CA PHE A 130 6.64 -8.50 8.78
C PHE A 130 5.38 -9.37 8.94
N LEU A 131 5.19 -10.35 8.05
CA LEU A 131 4.05 -11.27 8.10
C LEU A 131 4.04 -12.10 9.39
N ASP A 132 5.20 -12.57 9.85
CA ASP A 132 5.30 -13.33 11.09
C ASP A 132 4.96 -12.46 12.32
N ARG A 133 5.41 -11.21 12.35
CA ARG A 133 5.00 -10.25 13.40
C ARG A 133 3.50 -9.98 13.39
N GLN A 134 2.90 -9.81 12.21
CA GLN A 134 1.45 -9.63 12.07
C GLN A 134 0.67 -10.85 12.57
N ARG A 135 1.10 -12.07 12.20
CA ARG A 135 0.48 -13.31 12.69
C ARG A 135 0.53 -13.42 14.20
N GLN A 136 1.69 -13.11 14.81
CA GLN A 136 1.84 -13.16 16.26
C GLN A 136 0.92 -12.14 16.96
N GLN A 137 0.83 -10.91 16.44
CA GLN A 137 -0.07 -9.89 16.98
C GLN A 137 -1.54 -10.31 16.87
N GLN A 138 -1.93 -10.88 15.73
CA GLN A 138 -3.30 -11.35 15.51
C GLN A 138 -3.65 -12.51 16.45
N ALA A 139 -2.73 -13.45 16.68
CA ALA A 139 -2.92 -14.54 17.63
C ALA A 139 -3.11 -14.02 19.07
N GLN A 140 -2.34 -13.01 19.48
CA GLN A 140 -2.51 -12.38 20.80
C GLN A 140 -3.84 -11.64 20.92
N LEU A 141 -4.28 -10.95 19.86
CA LEU A 141 -5.57 -10.26 19.84
C LEU A 141 -6.73 -11.25 19.95
N MET A 142 -6.69 -12.36 19.20
CA MET A 142 -7.71 -13.41 19.28
C MET A 142 -7.77 -14.03 20.68
N ALA A 143 -6.62 -14.34 21.28
CA ALA A 143 -6.58 -14.87 22.65
C ALA A 143 -7.20 -13.92 23.68
N ARG A 144 -7.00 -12.60 23.53
CA ARG A 144 -7.66 -11.59 24.39
C ARG A 144 -9.17 -11.53 24.16
N GLN A 145 -9.62 -11.60 22.90
CA GLN A 145 -11.05 -11.61 22.59
C GLN A 145 -11.75 -12.84 23.19
N ASP A 146 -11.11 -14.01 23.21
CA ASP A 146 -11.67 -15.21 23.84
C ASP A 146 -11.79 -15.05 25.38
N GLU A 147 -10.83 -14.37 26.01
CA GLU A 147 -10.90 -14.00 27.44
C GLU A 147 -12.06 -13.02 27.69
N ASP A 148 -12.19 -11.97 26.88
CA ASP A 148 -13.28 -11.00 26.97
C ASP A 148 -14.66 -11.66 26.77
N LEU A 149 -14.79 -12.58 25.81
CA LEU A 149 -16.02 -13.34 25.58
C LEU A 149 -16.38 -14.22 26.79
N THR A 150 -15.38 -14.79 27.45
CA THR A 150 -15.59 -15.56 28.69
C THR A 150 -16.10 -14.65 29.81
N GLU A 151 -15.51 -13.47 29.99
CA GLU A 151 -15.97 -12.49 30.98
C GLU A 151 -17.39 -11.98 30.70
N LEU A 152 -17.70 -11.69 29.42
CA LEU A 152 -19.04 -11.31 28.99
C LEU A 152 -20.06 -12.43 29.27
N SER A 153 -19.70 -13.68 29.01
CA SER A 153 -20.56 -14.84 29.32
C SER A 153 -20.86 -14.93 30.81
N LEU A 154 -19.84 -14.77 31.66
CA LEU A 154 -20.02 -14.76 33.12
C LEU A 154 -20.89 -13.58 33.56
N SER A 155 -20.71 -12.41 32.95
CA SER A 155 -21.53 -11.22 33.22
C SER A 155 -22.99 -11.41 32.82
N ALA A 156 -23.23 -12.02 31.66
CA ALA A 156 -24.57 -12.38 31.19
C ALA A 156 -25.24 -13.40 32.12
N GLN A 157 -24.50 -14.40 32.62
CA GLN A 157 -25.01 -15.35 33.61
C GLN A 157 -25.39 -14.66 34.93
N ARG A 158 -24.53 -13.76 35.44
CA ARG A 158 -24.86 -12.96 36.63
C ARG A 158 -26.10 -12.10 36.41
N LEU A 159 -26.21 -11.44 35.27
CA LEU A 159 -27.39 -10.65 34.91
C LEU A 159 -28.64 -11.51 34.82
N GLY A 160 -28.54 -12.71 34.24
CA GLY A 160 -29.64 -13.68 34.19
C GLY A 160 -30.12 -14.11 35.57
N ASN A 161 -29.19 -14.41 36.49
CA ASN A 161 -29.51 -14.73 37.88
C ASN A 161 -30.20 -13.55 38.58
N THR A 162 -29.69 -12.32 38.40
CA THR A 162 -30.31 -11.11 38.94
C THR A 162 -31.71 -10.89 38.36
N ALA A 163 -31.90 -11.09 37.06
CA ALA A 163 -33.20 -10.98 36.41
C ALA A 163 -34.21 -11.99 36.97
N GLN A 164 -33.76 -13.21 37.29
CA GLN A 164 -34.60 -14.21 37.93
C GLN A 164 -35.01 -13.79 39.35
N ILE A 165 -34.07 -13.25 40.14
CA ILE A 165 -34.35 -12.73 41.49
C ILE A 165 -35.36 -11.57 41.41
N LEU A 166 -35.13 -10.60 40.52
CA LEU A 166 -36.04 -9.47 40.30
C LEU A 166 -37.44 -9.95 39.90
N ASN A 167 -37.55 -10.99 39.08
CA ASN A 167 -38.86 -11.55 38.71
C ASN A 167 -39.58 -12.22 39.88
N VAL A 168 -38.86 -12.84 40.82
CA VAL A 168 -39.45 -13.38 42.05
C VAL A 168 -39.92 -12.24 42.95
N GLU A 169 -39.05 -11.25 43.20
CA GLU A 169 -39.34 -10.08 44.02
C GLU A 169 -40.55 -9.30 43.49
N LEU A 170 -40.64 -9.07 42.17
CA LEU A 170 -41.79 -8.41 41.55
C LEU A 170 -43.10 -9.18 41.77
N LYS A 171 -43.07 -10.51 41.72
CA LYS A 171 -44.26 -11.34 42.01
C LYS A 171 -44.67 -11.26 43.48
N GLU A 172 -43.70 -11.23 44.39
CA GLU A 172 -43.96 -11.07 45.82
C GLU A 172 -44.51 -9.68 46.15
N GLN A 173 -43.95 -8.63 45.55
CA GLN A 173 -44.46 -7.27 45.65
C GLN A 173 -45.86 -7.12 45.06
N GLN A 174 -46.18 -7.81 43.95
CA GLN A 174 -47.53 -7.83 43.40
C GLN A 174 -48.54 -8.42 44.40
N LYS A 175 -48.17 -9.53 45.06
CA LYS A 175 -49.01 -10.13 46.10
C LYS A 175 -49.17 -9.22 47.31
N LEU A 176 -48.08 -8.56 47.75
CA LEU A 176 -48.14 -7.59 48.84
C LEU A 176 -49.06 -6.41 48.50
N LEU A 177 -49.07 -5.94 47.25
CA LEU A 177 -49.97 -4.89 46.79
C LEU A 177 -51.43 -5.33 46.78
N GLU A 178 -51.72 -6.58 46.40
CA GLU A 178 -53.08 -7.16 46.52
C GLU A 178 -53.54 -7.24 47.98
N GLU A 179 -52.67 -7.69 48.90
CA GLU A 179 -52.98 -7.71 50.34
C GLU A 179 -53.19 -6.30 50.91
N LEU A 180 -52.38 -5.32 50.46
CA LEU A 180 -52.54 -3.92 50.85
C LEU A 180 -53.86 -3.32 50.34
N ASP A 181 -54.27 -3.65 49.12
CA ASP A 181 -55.55 -3.22 48.54
C ASP A 181 -56.73 -3.77 49.36
N GLU A 182 -56.69 -5.05 49.74
CA GLU A 182 -57.68 -5.64 50.65
C GLU A 182 -57.72 -4.94 52.02
N ASP A 183 -56.57 -4.58 52.57
CA ASP A 183 -56.50 -3.88 53.85
C ASP A 183 -57.00 -2.43 53.76
N ILE A 184 -56.73 -1.74 52.64
CA ILE A 184 -57.30 -0.43 52.33
C ILE A 184 -58.83 -0.52 52.23
N ASP A 185 -59.37 -1.53 51.56
CA ASP A 185 -60.81 -1.76 51.47
C ASP A 185 -61.44 -1.99 52.86
N LYS A 186 -60.81 -2.81 53.72
CA LYS A 186 -61.29 -3.03 55.11
C LYS A 186 -61.27 -1.74 55.94
N GLU A 187 -60.20 -0.94 55.84
CA GLU A 187 -60.13 0.34 56.54
C GLU A 187 -61.14 1.35 55.99
N ALA A 188 -61.40 1.35 54.67
CA ALA A 188 -62.45 2.16 54.06
C ALA A 188 -63.85 1.76 54.58
N GLU A 189 -64.13 0.48 54.75
CA GLU A 189 -65.38 0.01 55.36
C GLU A 189 -65.53 0.46 56.82
N LYS A 190 -64.46 0.36 57.63
CA LYS A 190 -64.46 0.87 59.02
C LYS A 190 -64.69 2.37 59.07
N LEU A 191 -64.01 3.14 58.21
CA LEU A 191 -64.22 4.58 58.08
C LEU A 191 -65.66 4.91 57.69
N ASN A 192 -66.24 4.18 56.73
CA ASN A 192 -67.65 4.32 56.35
C ASN A 192 -68.60 4.02 57.53
N PHE A 193 -68.32 2.99 58.33
CA PHE A 193 -69.09 2.69 59.53
C PHE A 193 -69.00 3.81 60.57
N VAL A 194 -67.79 4.34 60.82
CA VAL A 194 -67.58 5.50 61.72
C VAL A 194 -68.35 6.70 61.21
N MET A 195 -68.28 7.01 59.93
CA MET A 195 -69.00 8.12 59.30
C MET A 195 -70.52 7.96 59.43
N LYS A 196 -71.05 6.74 59.26
CA LYS A 196 -72.48 6.44 59.46
C LYS A 196 -72.91 6.60 60.92
N ARG A 197 -72.05 6.26 61.87
CA ARG A 197 -72.27 6.44 63.32
C ARG A 197 -72.25 7.92 63.70
N MET A 198 -71.29 8.68 63.16
CA MET A 198 -71.21 10.14 63.25
C MET A 198 -72.47 10.79 62.68
N GLY A 199 -72.92 10.36 61.50
CA GLY A 199 -74.16 10.83 60.88
C GLY A 199 -75.40 10.50 61.70
N LYS A 200 -75.45 9.32 62.36
CA LYS A 200 -76.52 9.00 63.32
C LYS A 200 -76.46 9.93 64.53
N LEU A 201 -75.31 10.10 65.17
CA LEU A 201 -75.16 11.01 66.33
C LEU A 201 -75.56 12.45 66.00
N LEU A 202 -75.18 12.95 64.83
CA LEU A 202 -75.62 14.25 64.31
C LEU A 202 -77.13 14.30 64.09
N LYS A 203 -77.75 13.19 63.66
CA LYS A 203 -79.20 13.08 63.44
C LYS A 203 -79.99 12.79 64.72
N THR A 204 -79.37 12.36 65.83
CA THR A 204 -80.05 12.04 67.10
C THR A 204 -80.15 13.20 68.07
N SER A 205 -79.66 14.40 67.73
CA SER A 205 -79.97 15.57 68.54
C SER A 205 -81.44 15.89 68.34
N ASP A 206 -82.26 15.42 69.29
CA ASP A 206 -83.72 15.42 69.27
C ASP A 206 -84.20 16.85 69.01
N SER A 207 -84.44 17.16 67.74
CA SER A 207 -84.63 18.53 67.28
C SER A 207 -85.87 19.16 67.91
N LYS A 208 -86.78 18.32 68.42
CA LYS A 208 -87.93 18.73 69.22
C LYS A 208 -87.54 19.13 70.65
N GLN A 209 -86.64 18.40 71.31
CA GLN A 209 -86.10 18.80 72.62
C GLN A 209 -85.23 20.05 72.51
N LEU A 210 -84.40 20.18 71.47
CA LEU A 210 -83.63 21.40 71.23
C LEU A 210 -84.54 22.60 70.92
N CYS A 211 -85.56 22.42 70.08
CA CYS A 211 -86.56 23.46 69.83
C CYS A 211 -87.32 23.85 71.11
N LEU A 212 -87.67 22.87 71.95
CA LEU A 212 -88.33 23.09 73.24
C LEU A 212 -87.42 23.82 74.24
N ILE A 213 -86.14 23.46 74.32
CA ILE A 213 -85.15 24.15 75.17
C ILE A 213 -84.95 25.59 74.70
N ILE A 214 -84.80 25.81 73.40
CA ILE A 214 -84.67 27.16 72.82
C ILE A 214 -85.95 27.97 73.09
N GLY A 215 -87.13 27.39 72.90
CA GLY A 215 -88.42 28.03 73.18
C GLY A 215 -88.58 28.40 74.66
N LEU A 216 -88.24 27.49 75.58
CA LEU A 216 -88.24 27.76 77.03
C LEU A 216 -87.24 28.86 77.42
N SER A 217 -86.04 28.84 76.84
CA SER A 217 -85.03 29.87 77.10
C SER A 217 -85.49 31.25 76.61
N CYS A 218 -86.13 31.33 75.45
CA CYS A 218 -86.73 32.58 74.96
C CYS A 218 -87.88 33.06 75.85
N LEU A 219 -88.72 32.15 76.34
CA LEU A 219 -89.82 32.49 77.25
C LEU A 219 -89.31 33.04 78.59
N VAL A 220 -88.26 32.44 79.16
CA VAL A 220 -87.62 32.95 80.39
C VAL A 220 -86.96 34.31 80.14
N ALA A 221 -86.27 34.50 79.02
CA ALA A 221 -85.69 35.79 78.66
C ALA A 221 -86.77 36.88 78.51
N PHE A 222 -87.91 36.55 77.92
CA PHE A 222 -89.05 37.45 77.79
C PHE A 222 -89.64 37.83 79.17
N LEU A 223 -89.77 36.86 80.07
CA LEU A 223 -90.23 37.12 81.45
C LEU A 223 -89.24 37.99 82.24
N LEU A 224 -87.94 37.74 82.12
CA LEU A 224 -86.90 38.58 82.73
C LEU A 224 -86.91 40.00 82.16
N PHE A 225 -87.09 40.15 80.85
CA PHE A 225 -87.22 41.46 80.20
C PHE A 225 -88.43 42.23 80.73
N LEU A 226 -89.59 41.58 80.87
CA LEU A 226 -90.79 42.21 81.44
C LEU A 226 -90.59 42.62 82.91
N LEU A 227 -89.94 41.77 83.71
CA LEU A 227 -89.68 42.04 85.13
C LEU A 227 -88.69 43.18 85.34
N ILE A 228 -87.73 43.36 84.43
CA ILE A 228 -86.80 44.50 84.45
C ILE A 228 -87.48 45.80 83.96
N ASN A 229 -88.50 45.71 83.10
CA ASN A 229 -89.23 46.85 82.54
C ASN A 229 -90.52 47.23 83.30
N THR A 230 -90.85 46.52 84.38
CA THR A 230 -92.00 46.81 85.27
C THR A 230 -91.48 47.30 86.61
#